data_AF-A0AAP3GWD1-F1
#
_entry.id   AF-A0AAP3GWD1-F1
#
_cell.length_a   1.000
_cell.length_b   1.000
_cell.length_c   1.000
_cell.angle_alpha   90.00
_cell.angle_beta   90.00
_cell.angle_gamma   90.00
#
_symmetry.space_group_name_H-M   'P 1'
#
loop_
_entity.id
_entity.type
_entity.pdbx_description
1 polymer ?
#
loop_
_entity_poly.entity_id
_entity_poly.type
_entity_poly.pdbx_seq_one_letter_code
_entity_poly.pdbx_strand_id
1 'polypeptide(L)' 'MNDEDHYCENCGMDLYGMGPVYVDYMDMPYCSIDCLAERNTYRKYKTIEEANREGNK' A
#
# COMPACT_ATOMS: atom_id res chain seq x y z
N MET A 1 16.49 12.74 -4.73
CA MET A 1 15.49 11.68 -4.55
C MET A 1 16.24 10.59 -3.82
N ASN A 2 15.84 10.30 -2.59
CA ASN A 2 16.45 9.20 -1.82
C ASN A 2 16.03 7.89 -2.48
N ASP A 3 16.88 6.87 -2.44
CA ASP A 3 16.64 5.57 -3.07
C ASP A 3 15.36 4.84 -2.56
N GLU A 4 14.71 5.36 -1.53
CA GLU A 4 13.46 4.85 -0.95
C GLU A 4 12.20 5.23 -1.74
N ASP A 5 12.25 6.23 -2.62
CA ASP A 5 11.08 6.71 -3.40
C ASP A 5 10.79 5.86 -4.65
N HIS A 6 11.56 4.77 -4.86
CA HIS A 6 11.49 3.95 -6.07
C HIS A 6 10.71 2.66 -5.93
N TYR A 7 10.16 2.31 -4.77
CA TYR A 7 9.44 1.04 -4.61
C TYR A 7 7.96 1.24 -4.32
N CYS A 8 7.11 0.38 -4.89
CA CYS A 8 5.70 0.37 -4.56
C CYS A 8 5.49 0.04 -3.08
N GLU A 9 4.79 0.92 -2.37
CA GLU A 9 4.52 0.79 -0.93
C GLU A 9 3.65 -0.44 -0.57
N ASN A 10 2.93 -1.01 -1.54
CA ASN A 10 2.13 -2.22 -1.33
C ASN A 10 2.93 -3.51 -1.60
N CYS A 11 3.52 -3.64 -2.78
CA CYS A 11 4.10 -4.90 -3.26
C CYS A 11 5.63 -4.92 -3.34
N GLY A 12 6.31 -3.80 -3.06
CA GLY A 12 7.77 -3.68 -3.10
C GLY A 12 8.38 -3.72 -4.51
N MET A 13 7.57 -3.60 -5.56
CA MET A 13 8.06 -3.55 -6.95
C MET A 13 8.85 -2.26 -7.22
N ASP A 14 9.99 -2.38 -7.89
CA ASP A 14 10.76 -1.23 -8.37
C ASP A 14 9.98 -0.47 -9.46
N LEU A 15 9.85 0.84 -9.27
CA LEU A 15 9.14 1.81 -10.08
C LEU A 15 10.07 2.58 -11.02
N TYR A 16 11.37 2.29 -11.00
CA TYR A 16 12.33 2.95 -11.89
C TYR A 16 11.96 2.74 -13.36
N GLY A 17 11.70 3.84 -14.06
CA GLY A 17 11.28 3.81 -15.47
C GLY A 17 9.85 3.29 -15.71
N MET A 18 9.07 3.06 -14.66
CA MET A 18 7.64 2.73 -14.78
C MET A 18 6.79 3.99 -14.93
N GLY A 19 5.67 3.87 -15.65
CA GLY A 19 4.69 4.94 -15.79
C GLY A 19 3.35 4.43 -16.33
N PRO A 20 2.21 4.89 -15.78
CA PRO A 20 2.07 5.87 -14.69
C PRO A 20 2.38 5.30 -13.29
N VAL A 21 2.89 6.14 -12.38
CA VAL A 21 3.02 5.86 -10.94
C VAL A 21 1.89 6.59 -10.20
N TYR A 22 1.22 5.88 -9.29
CA TYR A 22 0.11 6.40 -8.50
C TYR A 22 0.59 6.80 -7.09
N VAL A 23 -0.04 7.80 -6.47
CA VAL A 23 0.31 8.25 -5.11
C VAL A 23 -0.91 8.34 -4.21
N ASP A 24 -0.75 8.09 -2.91
CA ASP A 24 -1.79 8.32 -1.90
C ASP A 24 -1.74 9.74 -1.29
N TYR A 25 -2.56 9.99 -0.28
CA TYR A 25 -2.64 11.28 0.40
C TYR A 25 -1.42 11.60 1.30
N MET A 26 -0.51 10.64 1.47
CA MET A 26 0.76 10.78 2.18
C MET A 26 1.95 10.82 1.20
N ASP A 27 1.68 10.99 -0.10
CA ASP A 27 2.66 10.97 -1.18
C ASP A 27 3.44 9.64 -1.32
N MET A 28 2.89 8.52 -0.83
CA MET A 28 3.53 7.20 -0.98
C MET A 28 3.29 6.63 -2.38
N PRO A 29 4.31 6.04 -3.05
CA PRO A 29 4.18 5.61 -4.44
C PRO A 29 3.65 4.18 -4.63
N TYR A 30 2.88 3.95 -5.70
CA TYR A 30 2.25 2.67 -6.03
C TYR A 30 2.33 2.35 -7.53
N CYS A 31 2.60 1.09 -7.87
CA CYS A 31 2.73 0.62 -9.25
C CYS A 31 1.39 0.50 -10.00
N SER A 32 0.26 0.51 -9.28
CA SER A 32 -1.08 0.37 -9.87
C SER A 32 -2.16 0.93 -8.93
N ILE A 33 -3.34 1.22 -9.49
CA ILE A 33 -4.54 1.56 -8.71
C ILE A 33 -4.91 0.41 -7.75
N ASP A 34 -4.71 -0.84 -8.16
CA ASP A 34 -5.00 -2.00 -7.32
C ASP A 34 -4.11 -2.03 -6.07
N CYS A 35 -2.79 -1.80 -6.24
CA CYS A 35 -1.86 -1.70 -5.11
C CYS A 35 -2.21 -0.53 -4.17
N LEU A 36 -2.60 0.62 -4.74
CA LEU A 36 -3.06 1.77 -3.96
C LEU A 36 -4.35 1.44 -3.18
N ALA A 37 -5.33 0.79 -3.84
CA ALA A 37 -6.61 0.45 -3.24
C ALA A 37 -6.47 -0.61 -2.15
N GLU A 38 -5.68 -1.65 -2.39
CA GLU A 38 -5.43 -2.75 -1.44
C GLU A 38 -4.83 -2.21 -0.15
N ARG A 39 -3.72 -1.45 -0.24
CA ARG A 39 -3.04 -0.89 0.93
C ARG A 39 -3.94 0.04 1.73
N ASN A 40 -4.66 0.93 1.05
CA ASN A 40 -5.60 1.86 1.70
C ASN A 40 -6.79 1.14 2.34
N THR A 41 -7.23 0.02 1.76
CA THR A 41 -8.30 -0.81 2.30
C THR A 41 -7.83 -1.56 3.54
N TYR A 42 -6.68 -2.23 3.50
CA TYR A 42 -6.12 -2.95 4.65
C TYR A 42 -5.83 -2.03 5.85
N ARG A 43 -5.46 -0.77 5.61
CA ARG A 43 -5.30 0.21 6.71
C ARG A 43 -6.62 0.63 7.35
N LYS A 44 -7.75 0.51 6.64
CA LYS A 44 -9.07 0.95 7.13
C LYS A 44 -9.93 -0.19 7.65
N TYR A 45 -9.74 -1.39 7.12
CA TYR A 45 -10.60 -2.54 7.37
C TYR A 45 -9.75 -3.72 7.79
N LYS A 46 -10.25 -4.46 8.78
CA LYS A 46 -9.69 -5.73 9.22
C LYS A 46 -10.61 -6.88 8.82
N THR A 47 -10.05 -8.05 8.63
CA THR A 47 -10.82 -9.28 8.43
C THR A 47 -11.62 -9.63 9.68
N ILE A 48 -12.68 -10.44 9.52
CA ILE A 48 -13.44 -10.98 10.66
C ILE A 48 -12.53 -11.77 11.61
N GLU A 49 -11.55 -12.49 11.07
CA GLU A 49 -10.59 -13.24 11.88
C GLU A 49 -9.72 -12.31 12.74
N GLU A 50 -9.17 -11.24 12.16
CA GLU A 50 -8.41 -10.23 12.90
C GLU A 50 -9.26 -9.54 13.97
N ALA A 51 -10.51 -9.19 13.64
CA ALA A 51 -11.45 -8.63 14.61
C ALA A 51 -11.72 -9.57 15.79
N ASN A 52 -11.88 -10.87 15.53
CA ASN A 52 -12.13 -11.88 16.56
C ASN A 52 -10.90 -12.16 17.45
N ARG A 53 -9.67 -12.01 16.93
CA ARG A 53 -8.44 -12.16 17.73
C ARG A 53 -8.27 -11.02 18.74
N GLU A 54 -8.70 -9.81 18.40
CA GLU A 54 -8.61 -8.64 19.29
C GLU A 54 -9.68 -8.65 20.39
N GLY A 55 -10.88 -9.17 20.12
CA GLY A 55 -11.97 -9.27 21.10
C GLY A 55 -11.79 -10.35 22.17
N ASN A 56 -10.75 -11.19 22.05
CA ASN A 56 -10.38 -12.22 23.03
C ASN A 56 -9.19 -11.81 23.93
N LYS A 57 -8.80 -10.53 23.93
CA LYS A 57 -7.82 -9.94 24.84
C LYS A 57 -8.52 -9.12 25.92
#